data_AF-A0A6C2DVK6-F1
#
_entry.id   AF-A0A6C2DVK6-F1
#
_cell.length_a   1.000
_cell.length_b   1.000
_cell.length_c   1.000
_cell.angle_alpha   90.00
_cell.angle_beta   90.00
_cell.angle_gamma   90.00
#
_symmetry.space_group_name_H-M   'P 1'
#
loop_
_entity.id
_entity.type
_entity.pdbx_description
1 polymer ?
#
loop_
_entity_poly.entity_id
_entity_poly.type
_entity_poly.pdbx_seq_one_letter_code
_entity_poly.pdbx_strand_id
1 'polypeptide(L)'
;MQVNWKKLATEIGAINQYSGYMGLEALEIILGEDFFAQAVEYSMSLEDGWCLSEGVLRVLRPLGMKHCYNIFKNSNDLEDRQRAVYLMKYVSNRDVLKYIPEFLADPDEQIQRAIVQILDQMLFWGEIEHENIIPILESAINHPNEEVRRFAIGEVHGETIHGMDSFIENLADALWDELYDWKRRFKFETIHGFDLSCLPWAGQIKLSFLTSQEDFELSDAYSDECEWYFNTWRLGDLPWDGYKIESVKKWMKMEYEKSGMSLQCLELFLNACATAVKSYAVQNILQEYNLSQDFQVTIFNFNAAKPWKNYYKV
;
A
#
# COMPACT_ATOMS: atom_id res chain seq x y z
N MET A 1 -11.00 -14.83 -39.99
CA MET A 1 -11.03 -13.36 -40.10
C MET A 1 -9.67 -12.89 -40.60
N GLN A 2 -9.61 -12.00 -41.60
CA GLN A 2 -8.34 -11.48 -42.11
C GLN A 2 -8.17 -10.04 -41.62
N VAL A 3 -7.14 -9.80 -40.79
CA VAL A 3 -6.86 -8.47 -40.22
C VAL A 3 -5.95 -7.68 -41.15
N ASN A 4 -6.36 -6.46 -41.53
CA ASN A 4 -5.49 -5.52 -42.23
C ASN A 4 -4.61 -4.76 -41.21
N TRP A 5 -3.48 -5.36 -40.86
CA TRP A 5 -2.57 -4.83 -39.83
C TRP A 5 -2.10 -3.41 -40.09
N LYS A 6 -1.87 -3.02 -41.35
CA LYS A 6 -1.44 -1.66 -41.71
C LYS A 6 -2.54 -0.63 -41.44
N LYS A 7 -3.79 -0.95 -41.78
CA LYS A 7 -4.94 -0.09 -41.48
C LYS A 7 -5.12 0.05 -39.97
N LEU A 8 -5.12 -1.07 -39.24
CA LEU A 8 -5.29 -1.08 -37.79
C LEU A 8 -4.20 -0.27 -37.07
N ALA A 9 -2.93 -0.48 -37.42
CA ALA A 9 -1.82 0.31 -36.86
C ALA A 9 -1.92 1.81 -37.18
N THR A 10 -2.54 2.18 -38.29
CA THR A 10 -2.80 3.60 -38.63
C THR A 10 -3.92 4.16 -37.74
N GLU A 11 -4.98 3.39 -37.52
CA GLU A 11 -6.16 3.79 -36.73
C GLU A 11 -5.82 4.03 -35.26
N ILE A 12 -4.99 3.18 -34.66
CA ILE A 12 -4.53 3.32 -33.26
C ILE A 12 -3.24 4.15 -33.13
N GLY A 13 -2.75 4.75 -34.21
CA GLY A 13 -1.52 5.57 -34.18
C GLY A 13 -0.22 4.81 -33.87
N ALA A 14 -0.18 3.48 -34.03
CA ALA A 14 0.95 2.61 -33.70
C ALA A 14 1.88 2.28 -34.90
N ILE A 15 1.97 3.14 -35.92
CA ILE A 15 2.86 2.89 -37.06
C ILE A 15 4.32 2.82 -36.59
N ASN A 16 4.93 1.64 -36.69
CA ASN A 16 6.30 1.33 -36.22
C ASN A 16 6.51 1.52 -34.71
N GLN A 17 5.45 1.46 -33.92
CA GLN A 17 5.52 1.49 -32.46
C GLN A 17 4.93 0.20 -31.88
N TYR A 18 5.41 -0.20 -30.71
CA TYR A 18 4.84 -1.31 -29.97
C TYR A 18 4.73 -0.95 -28.49
N SER A 19 3.58 -1.27 -27.90
CA SER A 19 3.37 -1.25 -26.46
C SER A 19 2.28 -2.26 -26.12
N GLY A 20 2.25 -2.76 -24.88
CA GLY A 20 1.17 -3.65 -24.44
C GLY A 20 -0.21 -3.00 -24.55
N TYR A 21 -0.30 -1.69 -24.26
CA TYR A 21 -1.52 -0.91 -24.37
C TYR A 21 -2.06 -0.84 -25.81
N MET A 22 -1.20 -0.52 -26.78
CA MET A 22 -1.57 -0.52 -28.20
C MET A 22 -1.99 -1.92 -28.69
N GLY A 23 -1.37 -2.97 -28.16
CA GLY A 23 -1.79 -4.35 -28.41
C GLY A 23 -3.20 -4.65 -27.91
N LEU A 24 -3.56 -4.14 -26.73
CA LEU A 24 -4.91 -4.29 -26.18
C LEU A 24 -5.94 -3.47 -26.97
N GLU A 25 -5.65 -2.22 -27.34
CA GLU A 25 -6.54 -1.44 -28.21
C GLU A 25 -6.77 -2.12 -29.57
N ALA A 26 -5.71 -2.68 -30.16
CA ALA A 26 -5.81 -3.46 -31.39
C ALA A 26 -6.73 -4.69 -31.20
N LEU A 27 -6.60 -5.40 -30.09
CA LEU A 27 -7.46 -6.54 -29.75
C LEU A 27 -8.91 -6.12 -29.52
N GLU A 28 -9.15 -4.97 -28.88
CA GLU A 28 -10.50 -4.40 -28.69
C GLU A 28 -11.18 -4.18 -30.05
N ILE A 29 -10.48 -3.56 -31.01
CA ILE A 29 -10.99 -3.33 -32.38
C ILE A 29 -11.19 -4.64 -33.15
N ILE A 30 -10.27 -5.60 -33.01
CA ILE A 30 -10.31 -6.88 -33.73
C ILE A 30 -11.49 -7.74 -33.25
N LEU A 31 -11.69 -7.82 -31.94
CA LEU A 31 -12.72 -8.67 -31.33
C LEU A 31 -14.08 -7.97 -31.32
N GLY A 32 -14.10 -6.64 -31.28
CA GLY A 32 -15.30 -5.81 -31.20
C GLY A 32 -15.81 -5.67 -29.77
N GLU A 33 -16.50 -4.56 -29.50
CA GLU A 33 -17.11 -4.29 -28.19
C GLU A 33 -18.10 -5.39 -27.76
N ASP A 34 -18.89 -5.90 -28.72
CA ASP A 34 -19.85 -6.98 -28.49
C ASP A 34 -19.20 -8.25 -27.95
N PHE A 35 -17.94 -8.54 -28.31
CA PHE A 35 -17.23 -9.70 -27.79
C PHE A 35 -17.00 -9.59 -26.29
N PHE A 36 -16.58 -8.42 -25.80
CA PHE A 36 -16.31 -8.22 -24.38
C PHE A 36 -17.59 -8.17 -23.56
N ALA A 37 -18.63 -7.52 -24.09
CA ALA A 37 -19.96 -7.53 -23.46
C ALA A 37 -20.47 -8.97 -23.32
N GLN A 38 -20.44 -9.76 -24.41
CA GLN A 38 -20.83 -11.17 -24.38
C GLN A 38 -19.95 -12.01 -23.43
N ALA A 39 -18.64 -11.79 -23.42
CA ALA A 39 -17.74 -12.52 -22.53
C ALA A 39 -18.04 -12.21 -21.05
N VAL A 40 -18.31 -10.94 -20.73
CA VAL A 40 -18.71 -10.52 -19.37
C VAL A 40 -20.06 -11.12 -19.01
N GLU A 41 -21.07 -11.00 -19.87
CA GLU A 41 -22.40 -11.60 -19.67
C GLU A 41 -22.33 -13.12 -19.47
N TYR A 42 -21.53 -13.80 -20.29
CA TYR A 42 -21.37 -15.25 -20.21
C TYR A 42 -20.59 -15.68 -18.96
N SER A 43 -19.60 -14.89 -18.52
CA SER A 43 -18.94 -15.12 -17.23
C SER A 43 -19.92 -14.96 -16.05
N MET A 44 -20.90 -14.08 -16.18
CA MET A 44 -21.91 -13.83 -15.15
C MET A 44 -23.06 -14.86 -15.16
N SER A 45 -23.29 -15.59 -16.26
CA SER A 45 -24.39 -16.56 -16.39
C SER A 45 -24.15 -17.87 -15.62
N LEU A 46 -22.89 -18.18 -15.31
CA LEU A 46 -22.43 -19.44 -14.69
C LEU A 46 -22.81 -20.70 -15.50
N GLU A 47 -23.07 -20.56 -16.80
CA GLU A 47 -23.31 -21.67 -17.73
C GLU A 47 -22.03 -22.43 -18.09
N ASP A 48 -22.16 -23.64 -18.65
CA ASP A 48 -21.02 -24.48 -19.07
C ASP A 48 -20.03 -23.72 -19.96
N GLY A 49 -18.83 -23.45 -19.44
CA GLY A 49 -17.78 -22.68 -20.14
C GLY A 49 -17.57 -21.27 -19.61
N TRP A 50 -18.33 -20.83 -18.60
CA TRP A 50 -18.14 -19.51 -17.96
C TRP A 50 -16.71 -19.28 -17.47
N CYS A 51 -16.04 -20.31 -16.93
CA CYS A 51 -14.63 -20.23 -16.51
C CYS A 51 -13.66 -19.93 -17.68
N LEU A 52 -13.96 -20.42 -18.89
CA LEU A 52 -13.14 -20.12 -20.07
C LEU A 52 -13.30 -18.66 -20.45
N SER A 53 -14.53 -18.14 -20.39
CA SER A 53 -14.79 -16.71 -20.61
C SER A 53 -14.07 -15.84 -19.59
N GLU A 54 -14.10 -16.23 -18.31
CA GLU A 54 -13.34 -15.53 -17.25
C GLU A 54 -11.83 -15.57 -17.53
N GLY A 55 -11.29 -16.73 -17.92
CA GLY A 55 -9.89 -16.88 -18.29
C GLY A 55 -9.48 -15.97 -19.45
N VAL A 56 -10.34 -15.82 -20.46
CA VAL A 56 -10.13 -14.88 -21.58
C VAL A 56 -10.12 -13.43 -21.08
N LEU A 57 -11.10 -13.03 -20.26
CA LEU A 57 -11.14 -11.69 -19.68
C LEU A 57 -9.95 -11.42 -18.76
N ARG A 58 -9.42 -12.44 -18.07
CA ARG A 58 -8.21 -12.35 -17.26
C ARG A 58 -6.93 -12.22 -18.08
N VAL A 59 -6.92 -12.63 -19.34
CA VAL A 59 -5.84 -12.30 -20.28
C VAL A 59 -6.00 -10.88 -20.80
N LEU A 60 -7.25 -10.42 -20.97
CA LEU A 60 -7.60 -9.11 -21.51
C LEU A 60 -7.99 -8.10 -20.41
N ARG A 61 -7.39 -8.21 -19.21
CA ARG A 61 -7.82 -7.54 -17.97
C ARG A 61 -8.22 -6.07 -18.13
N PRO A 62 -7.39 -5.19 -18.71
CA PRO A 62 -7.75 -3.77 -18.81
C PRO A 62 -9.07 -3.53 -19.56
N LEU A 63 -9.35 -4.36 -20.57
CA LEU A 63 -10.60 -4.29 -21.33
C LEU A 63 -11.76 -4.87 -20.53
N GLY A 64 -11.59 -6.07 -19.95
CA GLY A 64 -12.60 -6.70 -19.10
C GLY A 64 -13.06 -5.78 -17.95
N MET A 65 -12.11 -5.15 -17.25
CA MET A 65 -12.39 -4.20 -16.18
C MET A 65 -13.13 -2.96 -16.69
N LYS A 66 -12.71 -2.39 -17.83
CA LYS A 66 -13.38 -1.24 -18.46
C LYS A 66 -14.84 -1.54 -18.75
N HIS A 67 -15.15 -2.71 -19.32
CA HIS A 67 -16.53 -3.11 -19.62
C HIS A 67 -17.35 -3.38 -18.35
N CYS A 68 -16.78 -4.04 -17.33
CA CYS A 68 -17.45 -4.21 -16.04
C CYS A 68 -17.80 -2.85 -15.42
N TYR A 69 -16.89 -1.88 -15.46
CA TYR A 69 -17.15 -0.55 -14.92
C TYR A 69 -18.22 0.18 -15.73
N ASN A 70 -18.24 0.02 -17.05
CA ASN A 70 -19.29 0.59 -17.91
C ASN A 70 -20.69 0.02 -17.57
N ILE A 71 -20.80 -1.28 -17.31
CA ILE A 71 -22.07 -1.90 -16.87
C ILE A 71 -22.49 -1.35 -15.51
N PHE A 72 -21.55 -1.28 -14.56
CA PHE A 72 -21.79 -0.69 -13.23
C PHE A 72 -22.35 0.74 -13.31
N LYS A 73 -21.78 1.58 -14.19
CA LYS A 73 -22.16 3.00 -14.31
C LYS A 73 -23.49 3.23 -15.02
N ASN A 74 -23.84 2.38 -16.00
CA ASN A 74 -24.93 2.67 -16.93
C ASN A 74 -26.14 1.74 -16.82
N SER A 75 -26.00 0.56 -16.18
CA SER A 75 -27.15 -0.33 -16.00
C SER A 75 -28.09 0.25 -14.94
N ASN A 76 -29.40 0.19 -15.22
CA ASN A 76 -30.44 0.48 -14.24
C ASN A 76 -30.82 -0.77 -13.42
N ASP A 77 -30.34 -1.93 -13.83
CA ASP A 77 -30.58 -3.20 -13.15
C ASP A 77 -29.53 -3.41 -12.04
N LEU A 78 -30.00 -3.68 -10.83
CA LEU A 78 -29.14 -3.85 -9.67
C LEU A 78 -28.29 -5.12 -9.77
N GLU A 79 -28.86 -6.19 -10.32
CA GLU A 79 -28.19 -7.49 -10.44
C GLU A 79 -27.04 -7.40 -11.45
N ASP A 80 -27.24 -6.71 -12.57
CA ASP A 80 -26.18 -6.41 -13.53
C ASP A 80 -25.02 -5.63 -12.90
N ARG A 81 -25.34 -4.58 -12.12
CA ARG A 81 -24.32 -3.78 -11.43
C ARG A 81 -23.55 -4.62 -10.43
N GLN A 82 -24.24 -5.41 -9.60
CA GLN A 82 -23.62 -6.29 -8.61
C GLN A 82 -22.70 -7.32 -9.27
N ARG A 83 -23.15 -7.99 -10.34
CA ARG A 83 -22.37 -9.00 -11.05
C ARG A 83 -21.16 -8.39 -11.75
N ALA A 84 -21.31 -7.21 -12.35
CA ALA A 84 -20.19 -6.50 -12.99
C ALA A 84 -19.10 -6.13 -11.98
N VAL A 85 -19.46 -5.58 -10.82
CA VAL A 85 -18.49 -5.28 -9.75
C VAL A 85 -17.90 -6.57 -9.17
N TYR A 86 -18.68 -7.64 -9.03
CA TYR A 86 -18.17 -8.94 -8.59
C TYR A 86 -17.10 -9.50 -9.54
N LEU A 87 -17.32 -9.41 -10.85
CA LEU A 87 -16.37 -9.88 -11.87
C LEU A 87 -15.05 -9.09 -11.85
N MET A 88 -15.07 -7.84 -11.36
CA MET A 88 -13.86 -7.01 -11.28
C MET A 88 -12.74 -7.65 -10.50
N LYS A 89 -12.99 -8.48 -9.48
CA LYS A 89 -11.89 -9.18 -8.79
C LYS A 89 -11.05 -10.05 -9.72
N TYR A 90 -11.65 -10.55 -10.81
CA TYR A 90 -10.94 -11.38 -11.77
C TYR A 90 -10.27 -10.60 -12.91
N VAL A 91 -10.88 -9.49 -13.28
CA VAL A 91 -10.50 -8.74 -14.48
C VAL A 91 -9.72 -7.46 -14.19
N SER A 92 -9.60 -7.06 -12.92
CA SER A 92 -8.95 -5.80 -12.55
C SER A 92 -7.44 -5.82 -12.69
N ASN A 93 -6.89 -4.63 -12.83
CA ASN A 93 -5.48 -4.28 -12.67
C ASN A 93 -5.37 -3.11 -11.67
N ARG A 94 -4.18 -2.52 -11.51
CA ARG A 94 -3.96 -1.36 -10.62
C ARG A 94 -4.92 -0.18 -10.84
N ASP A 95 -5.44 0.02 -12.04
CA ASP A 95 -6.35 1.14 -12.33
C ASP A 95 -7.69 1.02 -11.60
N VAL A 96 -8.06 -0.16 -11.08
CA VAL A 96 -9.30 -0.36 -10.30
C VAL A 96 -9.35 0.55 -9.08
N LEU A 97 -8.20 0.93 -8.51
CA LEU A 97 -8.10 1.84 -7.36
C LEU A 97 -8.82 3.18 -7.61
N LYS A 98 -8.91 3.62 -8.87
CA LYS A 98 -9.63 4.83 -9.27
C LYS A 98 -11.15 4.69 -9.12
N TYR A 99 -11.67 3.47 -9.19
CA TYR A 99 -13.11 3.18 -9.14
C TYR A 99 -13.59 2.83 -7.73
N ILE A 100 -12.69 2.38 -6.84
CA ILE A 100 -13.03 1.98 -5.47
C ILE A 100 -13.83 3.06 -4.69
N PRO A 101 -13.49 4.37 -4.75
CA PRO A 101 -14.27 5.39 -4.06
C PRO A 101 -15.74 5.44 -4.50
N GLU A 102 -16.02 5.15 -5.77
CA GLU A 102 -17.41 5.10 -6.27
C GLU A 102 -18.14 3.85 -5.79
N PHE A 103 -17.47 2.70 -5.73
CA PHE A 103 -18.06 1.48 -5.18
C PHE A 103 -18.34 1.59 -3.68
N LEU A 104 -17.47 2.27 -2.93
CA LEU A 104 -17.71 2.57 -1.50
C LEU A 104 -18.91 3.50 -1.32
N ALA A 105 -19.07 4.49 -2.20
CA ALA A 105 -20.17 5.45 -2.14
C ALA A 105 -21.51 4.88 -2.65
N ASP A 106 -21.52 3.67 -3.21
CA ASP A 106 -22.73 3.05 -3.73
C ASP A 106 -23.74 2.76 -2.61
N PRO A 107 -25.05 2.97 -2.78
CA PRO A 107 -26.03 2.60 -1.76
C PRO A 107 -26.17 1.09 -1.54
N ASP A 108 -25.73 0.24 -2.47
CA ASP A 108 -25.86 -1.20 -2.37
C ASP A 108 -24.73 -1.85 -1.56
N GLU A 109 -25.09 -2.60 -0.51
CA GLU A 109 -24.13 -3.24 0.38
C GLU A 109 -23.29 -4.33 -0.30
N GLN A 110 -23.80 -5.00 -1.33
CA GLN A 110 -23.03 -6.04 -2.02
C GLN A 110 -21.94 -5.43 -2.90
N ILE A 111 -22.24 -4.32 -3.58
CA ILE A 111 -21.25 -3.54 -4.34
C ILE A 111 -20.15 -3.02 -3.40
N GLN A 112 -20.53 -2.44 -2.26
CA GLN A 112 -19.57 -1.98 -1.25
C GLN A 112 -18.66 -3.13 -0.77
N ARG A 113 -19.24 -4.29 -0.46
CA ARG A 113 -18.49 -5.46 0.00
C ARG A 113 -17.55 -6.03 -1.06
N ALA A 114 -17.91 -5.95 -2.34
CA ALA A 114 -17.11 -6.50 -3.43
C ALA A 114 -15.70 -5.91 -3.47
N ILE A 115 -15.51 -4.68 -2.98
CA ILE A 115 -14.20 -4.02 -2.84
C ILE A 115 -13.21 -4.87 -2.05
N VAL A 116 -13.66 -5.51 -0.97
CA VAL A 116 -12.83 -6.39 -0.15
C VAL A 116 -12.24 -7.52 -1.01
N GLN A 117 -13.07 -8.14 -1.84
CA GLN A 117 -12.65 -9.24 -2.72
C GLN A 117 -11.78 -8.75 -3.87
N ILE A 118 -12.06 -7.55 -4.40
CA ILE A 118 -11.23 -6.94 -5.46
C ILE A 118 -9.82 -6.69 -4.91
N LEU A 119 -9.70 -6.01 -3.77
CA LEU A 119 -8.40 -5.64 -3.20
C LEU A 119 -7.60 -6.87 -2.76
N ASP A 120 -8.23 -7.84 -2.08
CA ASP A 120 -7.59 -9.11 -1.71
C ASP A 120 -7.03 -9.83 -2.93
N GLN A 121 -7.81 -9.93 -4.01
CA GLN A 121 -7.39 -10.62 -5.22
C GLN A 121 -6.26 -9.89 -5.95
N MET A 122 -6.29 -8.55 -5.99
CA MET A 122 -5.23 -7.73 -6.60
C MET A 122 -3.92 -7.82 -5.83
N LEU A 123 -3.96 -7.83 -4.49
CA LEU A 123 -2.79 -8.03 -3.65
C LEU A 123 -2.20 -9.42 -3.83
N PHE A 124 -3.05 -10.45 -3.83
CA PHE A 124 -2.63 -11.83 -4.07
C PHE A 124 -1.91 -12.02 -5.41
N TRP A 125 -2.30 -11.28 -6.45
CA TRP A 125 -1.63 -11.30 -7.75
C TRP A 125 -0.45 -10.35 -7.88
N GLY A 126 -0.19 -9.51 -6.89
CA GLY A 126 0.84 -8.48 -6.95
C GLY A 126 0.55 -7.39 -7.98
N GLU A 127 -0.73 -7.18 -8.34
CA GLU A 127 -1.14 -6.09 -9.25
C GLU A 127 -1.13 -4.73 -8.54
N ILE A 128 -1.28 -4.75 -7.22
CA ILE A 128 -1.16 -3.59 -6.34
C ILE A 128 -0.31 -3.97 -5.13
N GLU A 129 0.33 -2.97 -4.53
CA GLU A 129 1.11 -3.12 -3.31
C GLU A 129 0.26 -2.73 -2.09
N HIS A 130 0.66 -3.22 -0.91
CA HIS A 130 -0.04 -2.95 0.35
C HIS A 130 -0.17 -1.45 0.64
N GLU A 131 0.89 -0.69 0.37
CA GLU A 131 0.88 0.77 0.50
C GLU A 131 -0.23 1.44 -0.33
N ASN A 132 -0.60 0.86 -1.47
CA ASN A 132 -1.62 1.44 -2.35
C ASN A 132 -3.04 1.32 -1.77
N ILE A 133 -3.27 0.41 -0.81
CA ILE A 133 -4.59 0.19 -0.22
C ILE A 133 -4.80 0.91 1.12
N ILE A 134 -3.73 1.37 1.79
CA ILE A 134 -3.83 2.08 3.08
C ILE A 134 -4.83 3.26 3.03
N PRO A 135 -4.81 4.14 2.01
CA PRO A 135 -5.80 5.23 1.93
C PRO A 135 -7.24 4.75 1.89
N ILE A 136 -7.46 3.60 1.23
CA ILE A 136 -8.77 2.99 1.12
C ILE A 136 -9.18 2.44 2.49
N LEU A 137 -8.31 1.70 3.17
CA LEU A 137 -8.57 1.16 4.50
C LEU A 137 -8.91 2.28 5.49
N GLU A 138 -8.13 3.38 5.50
CA GLU A 138 -8.36 4.51 6.40
C GLU A 138 -9.73 5.17 6.17
N SER A 139 -10.12 5.36 4.91
CA SER A 139 -11.46 5.86 4.57
C SER A 139 -12.58 4.90 4.99
N ALA A 140 -12.28 3.61 5.04
CA ALA A 140 -13.23 2.54 5.31
C ALA A 140 -13.43 2.24 6.82
N ILE A 141 -12.59 2.74 7.73
CA ILE A 141 -12.70 2.51 9.19
C ILE A 141 -14.09 2.90 9.73
N ASN A 142 -14.62 4.03 9.26
CA ASN A 142 -15.89 4.59 9.72
C ASN A 142 -17.04 4.36 8.71
N HIS A 143 -16.85 3.47 7.74
CA HIS A 143 -17.83 3.21 6.70
C HIS A 143 -19.16 2.69 7.29
N PRO A 144 -20.35 3.01 6.75
CA PRO A 144 -21.61 2.51 7.31
C PRO A 144 -21.78 0.98 7.20
N ASN A 145 -21.21 0.36 6.17
CA ASN A 145 -21.20 -1.10 5.98
C ASN A 145 -20.23 -1.80 6.94
N GLU A 146 -20.75 -2.73 7.75
CA GLU A 146 -19.97 -3.46 8.76
C GLU A 146 -18.86 -4.32 8.16
N GLU A 147 -19.09 -4.97 7.02
CA GLU A 147 -18.08 -5.82 6.40
C GLU A 147 -16.90 -4.99 5.87
N VAL A 148 -17.19 -3.80 5.32
CA VAL A 148 -16.17 -2.84 4.87
C VAL A 148 -15.35 -2.32 6.05
N ARG A 149 -16.00 -1.95 7.17
CA ARG A 149 -15.30 -1.56 8.40
C ARG A 149 -14.44 -2.68 8.94
N ARG A 150 -15.00 -3.90 9.02
CA ARG A 150 -14.28 -5.07 9.53
C ARG A 150 -13.06 -5.39 8.68
N PHE A 151 -13.15 -5.25 7.35
CA PHE A 151 -11.98 -5.39 6.48
C PHE A 151 -10.92 -4.32 6.75
N ALA A 152 -11.32 -3.05 6.87
CA ALA A 152 -10.41 -1.94 7.15
C ALA A 152 -9.70 -2.07 8.50
N ILE A 153 -10.47 -2.35 9.54
CA ILE A 153 -9.99 -2.50 10.91
C ILE A 153 -9.17 -3.78 11.04
N GLY A 154 -9.62 -4.86 10.40
CA GLY A 154 -9.12 -6.23 10.46
C GLY A 154 -9.11 -6.82 11.88
N GLU A 155 -8.34 -7.89 12.06
CA GLU A 155 -8.20 -8.57 13.35
C GLU A 155 -6.73 -8.60 13.77
N VAL A 156 -6.48 -8.63 15.08
CA VAL A 156 -5.15 -8.86 15.66
C VAL A 156 -5.22 -10.14 16.47
N HIS A 157 -4.35 -11.10 16.15
CA HIS A 157 -4.32 -12.38 16.84
C HIS A 157 -3.71 -12.24 18.23
N GLY A 158 -4.21 -13.01 19.21
CA GLY A 158 -3.70 -12.95 20.59
C GLY A 158 -2.20 -13.26 20.70
N GLU A 159 -1.67 -14.09 19.80
CA GLU A 159 -0.24 -14.40 19.69
C GLU A 159 0.58 -13.16 19.27
N THR A 160 0.06 -12.33 18.36
CA THR A 160 0.68 -11.07 17.95
C THR A 160 0.78 -10.12 19.13
N ILE A 161 -0.31 -10.01 19.92
CA ILE A 161 -0.34 -9.18 21.13
C ILE A 161 0.69 -9.68 22.14
N HIS A 162 0.72 -11.00 22.39
CA HIS A 162 1.65 -11.60 23.35
C HIS A 162 3.13 -11.44 22.95
N GLY A 163 3.43 -11.49 21.65
CA GLY A 163 4.78 -11.29 21.13
C GLY A 163 5.26 -9.83 21.14
N MET A 164 4.37 -8.88 21.40
CA MET A 164 4.68 -7.45 21.24
C MET A 164 5.69 -6.94 22.27
N ASP A 165 5.66 -7.45 23.50
CA ASP A 165 6.66 -7.08 24.52
C ASP A 165 8.07 -7.49 24.07
N SER A 166 8.21 -8.72 23.57
CA SER A 166 9.50 -9.21 23.03
C SER A 166 9.93 -8.43 21.79
N PHE A 167 8.99 -8.06 20.93
CA PHE A 167 9.28 -7.21 19.78
C PHE A 167 9.83 -5.84 20.21
N ILE A 168 9.20 -5.20 21.19
CA ILE A 168 9.63 -3.89 21.73
C ILE A 168 11.03 -3.98 22.31
N GLU A 169 11.30 -4.99 23.15
CA GLU A 169 12.62 -5.19 23.77
C GLU A 169 13.70 -5.42 22.71
N ASN A 170 13.47 -6.34 21.76
CA ASN A 170 14.42 -6.65 20.70
C ASN A 170 14.65 -5.46 19.76
N LEU A 171 13.62 -4.66 19.49
CA LEU A 171 13.73 -3.44 18.69
C LEU A 171 14.55 -2.38 19.45
N ALA A 172 14.28 -2.16 20.74
CA ALA A 172 15.04 -1.21 21.56
C ALA A 172 16.53 -1.56 21.61
N ASP A 173 16.87 -2.84 21.79
CA ASP A 173 18.23 -3.36 21.72
C ASP A 173 18.89 -3.06 20.37
N ALA A 174 18.21 -3.40 19.27
CA ALA A 174 18.73 -3.19 17.92
C ALA A 174 18.91 -1.70 17.59
N LEU A 175 17.98 -0.86 18.03
CA LEU A 175 18.08 0.59 17.90
C LEU A 175 19.28 1.13 18.68
N TRP A 176 19.52 0.65 19.90
CA TRP A 176 20.66 1.09 20.69
C TRP A 176 21.99 0.78 19.99
N ASP A 177 22.16 -0.46 19.51
CA ASP A 177 23.36 -0.89 18.78
C ASP A 177 23.62 0.01 17.56
N GLU A 178 22.58 0.24 16.76
CA GLU A 178 22.68 1.03 15.53
C GLU A 178 22.94 2.52 15.83
N LEU A 179 22.22 3.10 16.78
CA LEU A 179 22.44 4.49 17.23
C LEU A 179 23.84 4.68 17.82
N TYR A 180 24.39 3.67 18.49
CA TYR A 180 25.77 3.73 18.98
C TYR A 180 26.77 3.86 17.82
N ASP A 181 26.56 3.09 16.74
CA ASP A 181 27.42 3.15 15.56
C ASP A 181 27.24 4.45 14.76
N TRP A 182 26.02 4.95 14.60
CA TRP A 182 25.77 6.23 13.93
C TRP A 182 26.40 7.42 14.67
N LYS A 183 26.39 7.41 16.00
CA LYS A 183 27.04 8.45 16.80
C LYS A 183 28.52 8.58 16.45
N ARG A 184 29.19 7.47 16.14
CA ARG A 184 30.60 7.47 15.74
C ARG A 184 30.82 8.10 14.36
N ARG A 185 29.80 8.10 13.50
CA ARG A 185 29.81 8.70 12.15
C ARG A 185 29.49 10.20 12.21
N PHE A 186 28.51 10.61 13.02
CA PHE A 186 28.02 11.99 13.09
C PHE A 186 28.75 12.91 14.08
N LYS A 187 30.01 12.61 14.46
CA LYS A 187 30.71 13.22 15.62
C LYS A 187 30.72 14.76 15.71
N PHE A 188 30.43 15.47 14.63
CA PHE A 188 30.45 16.94 14.58
C PHE A 188 29.16 17.57 14.05
N GLU A 189 28.15 16.75 13.75
CA GLU A 189 26.90 17.23 13.14
C GLU A 189 25.89 17.57 14.23
N THR A 190 25.16 18.67 14.04
CA THR A 190 23.98 18.95 14.85
C THR A 190 22.81 18.15 14.30
N ILE A 191 22.12 17.41 15.16
CA ILE A 191 20.95 16.61 14.78
C ILE A 191 19.68 17.42 15.05
N HIS A 192 18.89 17.62 13.99
CA HIS A 192 17.60 18.30 13.99
C HIS A 192 16.43 17.33 14.12
N GLY A 193 16.60 16.10 13.65
CA GLY A 193 15.54 15.10 13.69
C GLY A 193 16.06 13.67 13.65
N PHE A 194 15.26 12.78 14.23
CA PHE A 194 15.43 11.34 14.16
C PHE A 194 14.09 10.71 13.77
N ASP A 195 14.08 9.94 12.68
CA ASP A 195 12.90 9.22 12.22
C ASP A 195 13.11 7.71 12.30
N LEU A 196 12.08 7.01 12.76
CA LEU A 196 11.95 5.56 12.67
C LEU A 196 10.75 5.22 11.78
N SER A 197 11.02 4.74 10.57
CA SER A 197 9.99 4.26 9.67
C SER A 197 9.73 2.77 9.87
N CYS A 198 8.46 2.39 10.02
CA CYS A 198 8.02 1.01 10.17
C CYS A 198 7.09 0.65 9.01
N LEU A 199 7.48 -0.37 8.22
CA LEU A 199 6.72 -0.88 7.09
C LEU A 199 6.46 -2.38 7.32
N PRO A 200 5.45 -2.74 8.12
CA PRO A 200 5.18 -4.14 8.48
C PRO A 200 5.02 -5.05 7.26
N TRP A 201 4.32 -4.60 6.22
CA TRP A 201 4.12 -5.36 4.97
C TRP A 201 5.42 -5.71 4.24
N ALA A 202 6.42 -4.83 4.32
CA ALA A 202 7.72 -5.06 3.70
C ALA A 202 8.69 -5.79 4.64
N GLY A 203 8.35 -5.94 5.93
CA GLY A 203 9.31 -6.35 6.95
C GLY A 203 10.46 -5.35 7.06
N GLN A 204 10.19 -4.06 6.86
CA GLN A 204 11.23 -3.04 6.85
C GLN A 204 11.09 -2.12 8.05
N ILE A 205 12.24 -1.81 8.64
CA ILE A 205 12.42 -0.78 9.64
C ILE A 205 13.56 0.08 9.11
N LYS A 206 13.36 1.40 9.02
CA LYS A 206 14.38 2.33 8.52
C LYS A 206 14.63 3.43 9.54
N LEU A 207 15.86 3.91 9.58
CA LEU A 207 16.29 5.00 10.45
C LEU A 207 16.77 6.13 9.57
N SER A 208 16.36 7.34 9.90
CA SER A 208 16.80 8.54 9.20
C SER A 208 17.17 9.62 10.20
N PHE A 209 18.20 10.40 9.87
CA PHE A 209 18.59 11.57 10.65
C PHE A 209 18.48 12.81 9.78
N LEU A 210 17.91 13.87 10.34
CA LEU A 210 18.00 15.21 9.78
C LEU A 210 19.16 15.93 10.47
N THR A 211 20.16 16.33 9.69
CA THR A 211 21.41 16.89 10.22
C THR A 211 21.66 18.32 9.75
N SER A 212 22.58 19.03 10.39
CA SER A 212 23.02 20.35 9.93
C SER A 212 23.81 20.32 8.61
N GLN A 213 24.01 19.15 8.00
CA GLN A 213 24.73 18.99 6.74
C GLN A 213 23.82 18.68 5.55
N GLU A 214 22.49 18.71 5.72
CA GLU A 214 21.59 18.59 4.58
C GLU A 214 21.80 19.76 3.60
N ASP A 215 21.60 19.49 2.30
CA ASP A 215 21.79 20.46 1.21
C ASP A 215 20.51 21.27 0.89
N PHE A 216 19.49 21.16 1.74
CA PHE A 216 18.21 21.86 1.65
C PHE A 216 17.92 22.70 2.91
N GLU A 217 16.98 23.66 2.80
CA GLU A 217 16.57 24.47 3.96
C GLU A 217 15.79 23.59 4.95
N LEU A 218 16.17 23.63 6.24
CA LEU A 218 15.51 22.82 7.28
C LEU A 218 14.00 23.09 7.40
N SER A 219 13.53 24.29 7.04
CA SER A 219 12.10 24.61 6.99
C SER A 219 11.33 23.76 5.98
N ASP A 220 11.97 23.38 4.88
CA ASP A 220 11.35 22.57 3.83
C ASP A 220 11.17 21.13 4.31
N ALA A 221 12.08 20.64 5.16
CA ALA A 221 12.07 19.32 5.78
C ALA A 221 10.79 19.05 6.61
N TYR A 222 10.15 20.10 7.10
CA TYR A 222 8.95 20.02 7.94
C TYR A 222 7.68 20.49 7.21
N SER A 223 7.77 20.87 5.94
CA SER A 223 6.62 21.35 5.18
C SER A 223 5.66 20.21 4.82
N ASP A 224 4.37 20.40 5.07
CA ASP A 224 3.32 19.43 4.71
C ASP A 224 3.17 19.30 3.17
N GLU A 225 3.78 20.19 2.38
CA GLU A 225 3.79 20.16 0.90
C GLU A 225 4.90 19.25 0.33
N CYS A 226 5.81 18.76 1.17
CA CYS A 226 6.96 17.96 0.76
C CYS A 226 6.80 16.47 1.11
N GLU A 227 5.84 15.80 0.46
CA GLU A 227 5.65 14.33 0.54
C GLU A 227 6.94 13.51 0.25
N TRP A 228 7.94 14.14 -0.38
CA TRP A 228 9.15 13.46 -0.88
C TRP A 228 10.38 13.56 0.03
N TYR A 229 10.41 14.42 1.06
CA TYR A 229 11.68 14.73 1.75
C TYR A 229 12.09 13.72 2.85
N PHE A 230 11.17 12.93 3.41
CA PHE A 230 11.57 11.83 4.30
C PHE A 230 12.44 10.79 3.58
N ASN A 231 12.29 10.68 2.25
CA ASN A 231 13.16 9.88 1.39
C ASN A 231 14.51 10.55 1.03
N THR A 232 14.77 11.77 1.53
CA THR A 232 15.97 12.57 1.21
C THR A 232 16.83 12.94 2.41
N TRP A 233 16.33 12.80 3.65
CA TRP A 233 17.19 12.77 4.84
C TRP A 233 18.25 11.71 4.60
N ARG A 234 19.49 11.86 5.10
CA ARG A 234 20.58 10.89 4.91
C ARG A 234 20.11 9.47 5.25
N LEU A 235 19.57 8.81 4.22
CA LEU A 235 18.88 7.54 4.27
C LEU A 235 19.98 6.52 4.13
N GLY A 236 20.61 6.24 5.27
CA GLY A 236 21.13 4.91 5.43
C GLY A 236 19.93 3.99 5.54
N ASP A 237 19.54 3.32 4.45
CA ASP A 237 19.04 1.96 4.62
C ASP A 237 19.99 1.31 5.63
N LEU A 238 19.47 0.95 6.80
CA LEU A 238 20.21 0.31 7.90
C LEU A 238 21.40 -0.50 7.35
N PRO A 239 22.66 -0.04 7.45
CA PRO A 239 23.77 -0.88 7.09
C PRO A 239 24.26 -1.57 8.36
N TRP A 240 23.41 -2.45 8.89
CA TRP A 240 23.86 -3.63 9.63
C TRP A 240 22.77 -4.71 9.65
N ASP A 241 23.01 -5.79 8.89
CA ASP A 241 22.29 -7.06 8.98
C ASP A 241 22.60 -7.75 10.32
N GLY A 242 22.27 -7.08 11.42
CA GLY A 242 22.29 -7.69 12.75
C GLY A 242 21.24 -8.80 12.80
N TYR A 243 21.63 -9.99 13.22
CA TYR A 243 20.72 -11.13 13.37
C TYR A 243 19.46 -10.78 14.19
N LYS A 244 19.60 -9.89 15.19
CA LYS A 244 18.48 -9.38 16.00
C LYS A 244 17.46 -8.58 15.17
N ILE A 245 17.88 -7.55 14.43
CA ILE A 245 16.94 -6.71 13.67
C ILE A 245 16.26 -7.51 12.55
N GLU A 246 16.97 -8.45 11.94
CA GLU A 246 16.41 -9.31 10.90
C GLU A 246 15.30 -10.22 11.44
N SER A 247 15.44 -10.69 12.67
CA SER A 247 14.42 -11.51 13.33
C SER A 247 13.16 -10.70 13.66
N VAL A 248 13.35 -9.46 14.16
CA VAL A 248 12.28 -8.49 14.42
C VAL A 248 11.50 -8.16 13.14
N LYS A 249 12.22 -7.85 12.05
CA LYS A 249 11.67 -7.56 10.72
C LYS A 249 10.83 -8.71 10.17
N LYS A 250 11.36 -9.94 10.21
CA LYS A 250 10.66 -11.15 9.74
C LYS A 250 9.40 -11.44 10.55
N TRP A 251 9.49 -11.36 11.87
CA TRP A 251 8.35 -11.61 12.75
C TRP A 251 7.23 -10.59 12.51
N MET A 252 7.58 -9.30 12.46
CA MET A 252 6.63 -8.23 12.13
C MET A 252 5.89 -8.47 10.82
N LYS A 253 6.64 -8.80 9.75
CA LYS A 253 6.03 -9.09 8.45
C LYS A 253 5.05 -10.25 8.51
N MET A 254 5.50 -11.37 9.09
CA MET A 254 4.68 -12.58 9.22
C MET A 254 3.38 -12.31 10.00
N GLU A 255 3.45 -11.61 11.14
CA GLU A 255 2.26 -11.29 11.94
C GLU A 255 1.35 -10.28 11.24
N TYR A 256 1.92 -9.33 10.49
CA TYR A 256 1.13 -8.39 9.69
C TYR A 256 0.37 -9.09 8.57
N GLU A 257 1.03 -9.98 7.81
CA GLU A 257 0.38 -10.80 6.78
C GLU A 257 -0.72 -11.69 7.39
N LYS A 258 -0.45 -12.33 8.53
CA LYS A 258 -1.40 -13.16 9.26
C LYS A 258 -2.64 -12.39 9.73
N SER A 259 -2.51 -11.09 9.99
CA SER A 259 -3.63 -10.22 10.39
C SER A 259 -4.59 -9.87 9.24
N GLY A 260 -4.29 -10.31 8.01
CA GLY A 260 -5.01 -9.84 6.83
C GLY A 260 -4.71 -8.36 6.55
N MET A 261 -3.52 -7.88 6.95
CA MET A 261 -3.06 -6.50 6.75
C MET A 261 -3.95 -5.47 7.46
N SER A 262 -4.30 -5.76 8.71
CA SER A 262 -5.25 -4.95 9.47
C SER A 262 -4.65 -3.62 9.89
N LEU A 263 -5.44 -2.54 9.82
CA LEU A 263 -5.00 -1.23 10.33
C LEU A 263 -4.73 -1.28 11.84
N GLN A 264 -5.45 -2.12 12.58
CA GLN A 264 -5.14 -2.35 14.01
C GLN A 264 -3.76 -2.96 14.21
N CYS A 265 -3.35 -3.93 13.37
CA CYS A 265 -2.02 -4.54 13.46
C CYS A 265 -0.94 -3.52 13.07
N LEU A 266 -1.18 -2.70 12.04
CA LEU A 266 -0.30 -1.58 11.68
C LEU A 266 -0.12 -0.62 12.88
N GLU A 267 -1.22 -0.18 13.48
CA GLU A 267 -1.21 0.72 14.64
C GLU A 267 -0.46 0.10 15.83
N LEU A 268 -0.63 -1.22 16.06
CA LEU A 268 0.09 -1.93 17.11
C LEU A 268 1.61 -1.88 16.90
N PHE A 269 2.09 -2.13 15.67
CA PHE A 269 3.52 -2.04 15.34
C PHE A 269 4.06 -0.60 15.43
N LEU A 270 3.30 0.40 15.00
CA LEU A 270 3.69 1.81 15.12
C LEU A 270 3.81 2.22 16.61
N ASN A 271 2.86 1.80 17.45
CA ASN A 271 2.91 2.04 18.89
C ASN A 271 4.08 1.31 19.57
N ALA A 272 4.39 0.09 19.12
CA ALA A 272 5.54 -0.66 19.59
C ALA A 272 6.86 0.03 19.22
N CYS A 273 6.98 0.54 17.99
CA CYS A 273 8.12 1.36 17.56
C CYS A 273 8.28 2.61 18.44
N ALA A 274 7.18 3.34 18.68
CA ALA A 274 7.19 4.50 19.57
C ALA A 274 7.64 4.14 21.00
N THR A 275 7.24 2.97 21.50
CA THR A 275 7.61 2.48 22.83
C THR A 275 9.09 2.10 22.89
N ALA A 276 9.59 1.38 21.90
CA ALA A 276 11.01 1.00 21.80
C ALA A 276 11.92 2.24 21.75
N VAL A 277 11.55 3.24 20.94
CA VAL A 277 12.28 4.52 20.86
C VAL A 277 12.29 5.28 22.18
N LYS A 278 11.20 5.20 22.97
CA LYS A 278 11.10 5.81 24.31
C LYS A 278 11.82 5.02 25.40
N SER A 279 12.40 3.85 25.09
CA SER A 279 13.14 3.08 26.07
C SER A 279 14.33 3.87 26.63
N TYR A 280 14.66 3.63 27.90
CA TYR A 280 15.78 4.29 28.57
C TYR A 280 17.11 4.12 27.81
N ALA A 281 17.34 2.93 27.25
CA ALA A 281 18.54 2.64 26.46
C ALA A 281 18.63 3.58 25.23
N VAL A 282 17.56 3.65 24.43
CA VAL A 282 17.52 4.48 23.22
C VAL A 282 17.60 5.97 23.55
N GLN A 283 16.87 6.44 24.56
CA GLN A 283 16.89 7.85 24.96
C GLN A 283 18.28 8.28 25.47
N ASN A 284 18.95 7.44 26.25
CA ASN A 284 20.30 7.76 26.73
C ASN A 284 21.28 7.94 25.58
N ILE A 285 21.30 7.02 24.60
CA ILE A 285 22.26 7.13 23.50
C ILE A 285 21.96 8.35 22.64
N LEU A 286 20.69 8.71 22.42
CA LEU A 286 20.28 9.93 21.71
C LEU A 286 20.76 11.21 22.42
N GLN A 287 20.68 11.27 23.77
CA GLN A 287 21.17 12.41 24.55
C GLN A 287 22.68 12.64 24.43
N GLU A 288 23.43 11.64 23.98
CA GLU A 288 24.87 11.79 23.76
C GLU A 288 25.22 12.43 22.40
N TYR A 289 24.23 12.68 21.53
CA TYR A 289 24.41 13.41 20.26
C TYR A 289 24.42 14.93 20.50
N ASN A 290 24.93 15.67 19.53
CA ASN A 290 24.79 17.13 19.50
C ASN A 290 23.39 17.50 18.97
N LEU A 291 22.38 17.45 19.83
CA LEU A 291 20.99 17.73 19.46
C LEU A 291 20.74 19.24 19.35
N SER A 292 19.96 19.64 18.34
CA SER A 292 19.43 21.00 18.22
C SER A 292 18.37 21.29 19.31
N GLN A 293 18.06 22.58 19.53
CA GLN A 293 17.03 22.99 20.50
C GLN A 293 15.62 22.56 20.10
N ASP A 294 15.41 22.35 18.80
CA ASP A 294 14.16 21.95 18.18
C ASP A 294 14.19 20.48 17.73
N PHE A 295 15.10 19.67 18.30
CA PHE A 295 15.23 18.25 17.98
C PHE A 295 13.89 17.52 18.15
N GLN A 296 13.57 16.69 17.16
CA GLN A 296 12.34 15.91 17.13
C GLN A 296 12.61 14.44 16.84
N VAL A 297 11.80 13.59 17.47
CA VAL A 297 11.72 12.18 17.15
C VAL A 297 10.38 11.89 16.48
N THR A 298 10.39 11.20 15.35
CA THR A 298 9.21 10.83 14.57
C THR A 298 9.14 9.31 14.35
N ILE A 299 7.92 8.78 14.34
CA ILE A 299 7.63 7.42 13.87
C ILE A 299 6.85 7.59 12.57
N PHE A 300 7.49 7.32 11.44
CA PHE A 300 6.89 7.59 10.14
C PHE A 300 5.71 6.65 9.87
N ASN A 301 4.60 7.25 9.43
CA ASN A 301 3.44 6.57 8.90
C ASN A 301 3.27 7.00 7.44
N PHE A 302 3.26 6.03 6.53
CA PHE A 302 3.36 6.18 5.08
C PHE A 302 2.22 6.99 4.44
N ASN A 303 1.07 7.10 5.11
CA ASN A 303 -0.13 7.64 4.46
C ASN A 303 -0.78 8.83 5.16
N ALA A 304 -0.17 9.27 6.24
CA ALA A 304 -0.75 10.39 6.93
C ALA A 304 -0.30 11.66 6.19
N ALA A 305 -1.26 12.36 5.56
CA ALA A 305 -1.10 13.75 5.08
C ALA A 305 -0.46 14.67 6.14
N LYS A 306 -0.41 14.20 7.39
CA LYS A 306 0.58 14.56 8.39
C LYS A 306 1.14 13.25 8.97
N PRO A 307 2.45 12.92 8.89
CA PRO A 307 3.02 11.72 9.52
C PRO A 307 2.50 11.58 10.96
N TRP A 308 2.45 10.36 11.53
CA TRP A 308 2.11 10.23 12.96
C TRP A 308 3.16 10.97 13.79
N LYS A 309 2.89 12.24 14.06
CA LYS A 309 3.79 13.15 14.77
C LYS A 309 3.58 12.88 16.26
N ASN A 310 4.06 11.73 16.73
CA ASN A 310 4.34 11.54 18.15
C ASN A 310 5.58 12.36 18.49
N TYR A 311 5.42 13.68 18.51
CA TYR A 311 6.48 14.61 18.85
C TYR A 311 6.96 14.31 20.26
N TYR A 312 8.11 13.66 20.36
CA TYR A 312 8.89 13.71 21.56
C TYR A 312 9.87 14.86 21.41
N LYS A 313 9.74 15.87 22.26
CA LYS A 313 10.82 16.81 22.55
C LYS A 313 11.60 16.22 23.71
N VAL A 314 12.87 15.91 23.47
CA VAL A 314 13.82 15.48 24.51
C VAL A 314 14.06 16.63 25.48
#